data_AF-A0A285TIU5-F1
#
_entry.id   AF-A0A285TIU5-F1
#
_cell.length_a   1.000
_cell.length_b   1.000
_cell.length_c   1.000
_cell.angle_alpha   90.00
_cell.angle_beta   90.00
_cell.angle_gamma   90.00
#
_symmetry.space_group_name_H-M   'P 1'
#
loop_
_entity.id
_entity.type
_entity.pdbx_description
1 polymer ?
#
loop_
_entity_poly.entity_id
_entity_poly.type
_entity_poly.pdbx_seq_one_letter_code
_entity_poly.pdbx_strand_id
1 'polypeptide(L)'
;MTKVNTILAKETSFVAMSYVPQLNMVHVEVLPEESAMNKVAKGMPLYKVFAELIQADTIDIIDLTDDLCVIVDDEGLLKSGNLVYELELQGTKVQIAGRFAFGRNYFCENHGLKTIPLTPFDYVILKDLDVEIIGQVR
;
A
#
# COMPACT_ATOMS: atom_id res chain seq x y z
N MET A 1 -2.72 3.63 -18.65
CA MET A 1 -1.74 4.20 -17.70
C MET A 1 -2.28 5.46 -17.00
N THR A 2 -2.66 5.34 -15.73
CA THR A 2 -3.12 6.47 -14.89
C THR A 2 -1.97 6.85 -13.96
N LYS A 3 -1.42 8.06 -14.11
CA LYS A 3 -0.36 8.53 -13.20
C LYS A 3 -0.96 8.95 -11.87
N VAL A 4 -0.35 8.50 -10.77
CA VAL A 4 -0.70 8.94 -9.41
C VAL A 4 -0.10 10.33 -9.20
N ASN A 5 -0.70 11.34 -9.83
CA ASN A 5 -0.05 12.65 -9.97
C ASN A 5 0.04 13.45 -8.66
N THR A 6 -0.67 13.07 -7.59
CA THR A 6 -0.60 13.83 -6.32
C THR A 6 -1.10 13.01 -5.12
N ILE A 7 -0.23 12.20 -4.51
CA ILE A 7 -0.37 11.88 -3.08
C ILE A 7 0.52 12.88 -2.33
N LEU A 8 -0.08 13.92 -1.77
CA LEU A 8 0.61 14.87 -0.88
C LEU A 8 0.06 14.68 0.52
N ALA A 9 0.50 13.65 1.24
CA ALA A 9 0.27 13.65 2.67
C ALA A 9 1.29 14.60 3.31
N LYS A 10 0.80 15.48 4.20
CA LYS A 10 1.62 16.45 4.93
C LYS A 10 2.29 15.84 6.16
N GLU A 11 1.94 14.59 6.47
CA GLU A 11 2.25 13.92 7.72
C GLU A 11 2.65 12.46 7.46
N THR A 12 3.36 11.86 8.40
CA THR A 12 3.77 10.46 8.34
C THR A 12 2.53 9.56 8.37
N SER A 13 2.36 8.70 7.36
CA SER A 13 1.14 7.91 7.21
C SER A 13 1.30 6.68 6.32
N PHE A 14 0.41 5.71 6.49
CA PHE A 14 0.19 4.65 5.51
C PHE A 14 -0.82 5.14 4.47
N VAL A 15 -0.61 4.79 3.20
CA VAL A 15 -1.51 5.21 2.12
C VAL A 15 -2.05 3.99 1.39
N ALA A 16 -3.35 3.76 1.55
CA ALA A 16 -4.07 2.71 0.85
C ALA A 16 -4.70 3.23 -0.45
N MET A 17 -4.71 2.37 -1.46
CA MET A 17 -5.26 2.65 -2.77
C MET A 17 -6.26 1.57 -3.16
N SER A 18 -7.34 2.02 -3.78
CA SER A 18 -8.38 1.18 -4.37
C SER A 18 -8.98 1.90 -5.57
N TYR A 19 -9.44 1.17 -6.58
CA TYR A 19 -10.18 1.76 -7.69
C TYR A 19 -11.69 1.58 -7.49
N VAL A 20 -12.45 2.61 -7.85
CA VAL A 20 -13.91 2.66 -7.77
C VAL A 20 -14.46 2.64 -9.21
N PRO A 21 -14.82 1.46 -9.76
CA PRO A 21 -15.20 1.31 -11.17
C PRO A 21 -16.38 2.18 -11.59
N GLN A 22 -17.35 2.35 -10.70
CA GLN A 22 -18.58 3.11 -10.96
C GLN A 22 -18.29 4.59 -11.23
N LEU A 23 -17.16 5.11 -10.72
CA LEU A 23 -16.77 6.51 -10.83
C LEU A 23 -15.54 6.71 -11.74
N ASN A 24 -14.97 5.62 -12.28
CA ASN A 24 -13.69 5.64 -12.99
C ASN A 24 -12.60 6.44 -12.24
N MET A 25 -12.48 6.18 -10.93
CA MET A 25 -11.66 6.98 -10.02
C MET A 25 -10.80 6.08 -9.12
N VAL A 26 -9.60 6.55 -8.78
CA VAL A 26 -8.78 5.96 -7.72
C VAL A 26 -9.14 6.62 -6.39
N HIS A 27 -9.57 5.81 -5.44
CA HIS A 27 -9.78 6.19 -4.05
C HIS A 27 -8.49 5.97 -3.26
N VAL A 28 -8.04 7.05 -2.59
CA VAL A 28 -6.86 7.07 -1.74
C VAL A 28 -7.31 7.26 -0.30
N GLU A 29 -6.92 6.34 0.57
CA GLU A 29 -7.16 6.42 2.01
C GLU A 29 -5.83 6.62 2.73
N VAL A 30 -5.78 7.55 3.67
CA VAL A 30 -4.58 7.90 4.42
C VAL A 30 -4.80 7.56 5.89
N LEU A 31 -3.95 6.72 6.45
CA LEU A 31 -3.94 6.38 7.87
C LEU A 31 -2.73 7.05 8.56
N PRO A 32 -2.95 8.13 9.34
CA PRO A 32 -1.87 8.80 10.06
C PRO A 32 -1.14 7.85 10.99
N GLU A 33 0.18 8.04 11.14
CA GLU A 33 1.03 7.25 12.04
C GLU A 33 0.44 7.23 13.45
N GLU A 34 0.04 8.37 14.00
CA GLU A 34 -0.54 8.46 15.34
C GLU A 34 -1.78 7.55 15.48
N SER A 35 -2.63 7.50 14.45
CA SER A 35 -3.82 6.65 14.45
C SER A 35 -3.45 5.16 14.42
N ALA A 36 -2.47 4.78 13.59
CA ALA A 36 -1.96 3.41 13.55
C ALA A 36 -1.32 3.01 14.89
N MET A 37 -0.47 3.88 15.45
CA MET A 37 0.25 3.62 16.70
C MET A 37 -0.70 3.60 17.90
N ASN A 38 -1.77 4.38 17.89
CA ASN A 38 -2.82 4.30 18.91
C ASN A 38 -3.53 2.93 18.93
N LYS A 39 -3.73 2.30 17.77
CA LYS A 39 -4.24 0.92 17.72
C LYS A 39 -3.21 -0.08 18.26
N VAL A 40 -1.93 0.11 17.91
CA VAL A 40 -0.84 -0.74 18.41
C VAL A 40 -0.67 -0.64 19.92
N ALA A 41 -0.73 0.58 20.47
CA ALA A 41 -0.67 0.83 21.91
C ALA A 41 -1.83 0.18 22.67
N LYS A 42 -2.98 -0.05 22.02
CA LYS A 42 -4.13 -0.79 22.56
C LYS A 42 -3.99 -2.31 22.42
N GLY A 43 -2.81 -2.81 22.01
CA GLY A 43 -2.50 -4.23 21.91
C GLY A 43 -2.81 -4.85 20.53
N MET A 44 -3.17 -4.06 19.53
CA MET A 44 -3.37 -4.57 18.17
C MET A 44 -2.01 -4.78 17.49
N PRO A 45 -1.66 -5.99 17.00
CA PRO A 45 -0.44 -6.17 16.25
C PRO A 45 -0.49 -5.40 14.93
N LEU A 46 0.67 -4.90 14.46
CA LEU A 46 0.75 -4.02 13.30
C LEU A 46 0.15 -4.62 12.02
N TYR A 47 0.34 -5.93 11.78
CA TYR A 47 -0.26 -6.60 10.61
C TYR A 47 -1.79 -6.53 10.61
N LYS A 48 -2.45 -6.50 11.78
CA LYS A 48 -3.90 -6.31 11.87
C LYS A 48 -4.33 -4.88 11.55
N VAL A 49 -3.51 -3.90 11.91
CA VAL A 49 -3.75 -2.49 11.52
C VAL A 49 -3.75 -2.37 10.00
N PHE A 50 -2.80 -3.05 9.34
CA PHE A 50 -2.75 -3.11 7.88
C PHE A 50 -3.91 -3.86 7.26
N ALA A 51 -4.23 -5.04 7.77
CA ALA A 51 -5.37 -5.85 7.34
C ALA A 51 -6.68 -5.03 7.40
N GLU A 52 -6.90 -4.27 8.48
CA GLU A 52 -8.04 -3.34 8.58
C GLU A 52 -8.00 -2.22 7.53
N LEU A 53 -6.82 -1.62 7.31
CA LEU A 53 -6.65 -0.51 6.38
C LEU A 53 -6.99 -0.92 4.93
N ILE A 54 -6.56 -2.09 4.50
CA ILE A 54 -6.84 -2.59 3.14
C ILE A 54 -8.08 -3.51 3.08
N GLN A 55 -8.77 -3.73 4.20
CA GLN A 55 -9.93 -4.61 4.32
C GLN A 55 -9.64 -6.05 3.84
N ALA A 56 -8.51 -6.60 4.30
CA ALA A 56 -8.07 -7.97 4.04
C ALA A 56 -8.11 -8.81 5.32
N ASP A 57 -8.17 -10.14 5.18
CA ASP A 57 -8.11 -11.08 6.30
C ASP A 57 -6.65 -11.36 6.71
N THR A 58 -5.81 -11.56 5.69
CA THR A 58 -4.36 -11.75 5.78
C THR A 58 -3.67 -10.80 4.81
N ILE A 59 -2.40 -10.52 5.07
CA ILE A 59 -1.61 -9.62 4.24
C ILE A 59 -0.29 -10.25 3.84
N ASP A 60 0.18 -9.86 2.68
CA ASP A 60 1.58 -10.00 2.26
C ASP A 60 2.23 -8.62 2.15
N ILE A 61 3.56 -8.60 2.25
CA ILE A 61 4.38 -7.40 2.07
C ILE A 61 5.37 -7.68 0.93
N ILE A 62 5.31 -6.86 -0.10
CA ILE A 62 6.12 -6.98 -1.31
C ILE A 62 7.04 -5.75 -1.38
N ASP A 63 8.35 -5.98 -1.45
CA ASP A 63 9.31 -4.89 -1.65
C ASP A 63 9.23 -4.37 -3.09
N LEU A 64 9.02 -3.05 -3.25
CA LEU A 64 9.11 -2.36 -4.53
C LEU A 64 10.52 -1.85 -4.79
N THR A 65 11.15 -1.33 -3.72
CA THR A 65 12.53 -0.84 -3.68
C THR A 65 13.13 -1.14 -2.30
N ASP A 66 14.41 -0.84 -2.12
CA ASP A 66 15.06 -0.95 -0.81
C ASP A 66 14.38 -0.09 0.28
N ASP A 67 13.72 1.00 -0.13
CA ASP A 67 13.06 1.97 0.77
C ASP A 67 11.53 1.82 0.81
N LEU A 68 10.89 1.18 -0.17
CA LEU A 68 9.43 1.11 -0.31
C LEU A 68 8.91 -0.32 -0.43
N CYS A 69 7.81 -0.58 0.25
CA CYS A 69 7.05 -1.82 0.12
C CYS A 69 5.57 -1.54 -0.13
N VAL A 70 4.88 -2.55 -0.66
CA VAL A 70 3.43 -2.59 -0.80
C VAL A 70 2.88 -3.71 0.06
N ILE A 71 1.87 -3.37 0.84
CA ILE A 71 1.08 -4.27 1.66
C ILE A 71 -0.16 -4.65 0.86
N VAL A 72 -0.37 -5.94 0.64
CA VAL A 72 -1.45 -6.47 -0.22
C VAL A 72 -2.29 -7.49 0.53
N ASP A 73 -3.50 -7.73 0.03
CA ASP A 73 -4.32 -8.88 0.41
C ASP A 73 -3.68 -10.16 -0.18
N ASP A 74 -3.24 -11.09 0.68
CA ASP A 74 -2.65 -12.38 0.29
C ASP A 74 -3.63 -13.21 -0.57
N GLU A 75 -4.93 -13.08 -0.29
CA GLU A 75 -6.00 -13.72 -1.08
C GLU A 75 -6.52 -12.83 -2.22
N GLY A 76 -5.83 -11.74 -2.54
CA GLY A 76 -6.28 -10.75 -3.52
C GLY A 76 -6.62 -11.36 -4.88
N LEU A 77 -5.86 -12.38 -5.30
CA LEU A 77 -6.06 -13.12 -6.57
C LEU A 77 -7.17 -14.18 -6.50
N LEU A 78 -7.66 -14.53 -5.31
CA LEU A 78 -8.69 -15.55 -5.10
C LEU A 78 -10.10 -14.95 -4.99
N LYS A 79 -10.19 -13.63 -4.79
CA LYS A 79 -11.44 -12.91 -4.60
C LYS A 79 -11.96 -12.37 -5.94
N SER A 80 -12.96 -13.06 -6.49
CA SER A 80 -13.65 -12.64 -7.73
C SER A 80 -14.06 -11.17 -7.69
N GLY A 81 -13.82 -10.47 -8.79
CA GLY A 81 -14.13 -9.05 -8.93
C GLY A 81 -13.00 -8.12 -8.49
N ASN A 82 -11.96 -8.62 -7.81
CA ASN A 82 -10.77 -7.82 -7.53
C ASN A 82 -10.09 -7.40 -8.82
N LEU A 83 -9.72 -6.12 -8.89
CA LEU A 83 -8.93 -5.60 -9.99
C LEU A 83 -7.49 -6.00 -9.82
N VAL A 84 -6.84 -6.29 -10.94
CA VAL A 84 -5.41 -6.57 -11.02
C VAL A 84 -4.71 -5.32 -11.53
N TYR A 85 -3.73 -4.86 -10.76
CA TYR A 85 -2.91 -3.69 -11.06
C TYR A 85 -1.50 -4.14 -11.42
N GLU A 86 -0.89 -3.49 -12.40
CA GLU A 86 0.56 -3.44 -12.58
C GLU A 86 1.06 -2.14 -11.96
N LEU A 87 2.00 -2.27 -11.02
CA LEU A 87 2.75 -1.17 -10.43
C LEU A 87 4.14 -1.16 -11.05
N GLU A 88 4.59 -0.02 -11.55
CA GLU A 88 5.95 0.17 -12.06
C GLU A 88 6.63 1.35 -11.35
N LEU A 89 7.79 1.10 -10.75
CA LEU A 89 8.60 2.12 -10.09
C LEU A 89 10.07 1.83 -10.32
N GLN A 90 10.80 2.80 -10.89
CA GLN A 90 12.25 2.71 -11.13
C GLN A 90 12.67 1.44 -11.92
N GLY A 91 11.78 0.92 -12.78
CA GLY A 91 12.01 -0.30 -13.57
C GLY A 91 11.61 -1.61 -12.88
N THR A 92 11.26 -1.59 -11.60
CA THR A 92 10.61 -2.72 -10.92
C THR A 92 9.14 -2.75 -11.30
N LYS A 93 8.66 -3.89 -11.80
CA LYS A 93 7.25 -4.15 -12.09
C LYS A 93 6.69 -5.22 -11.16
N VAL A 94 5.54 -4.96 -10.54
CA VAL A 94 4.85 -5.95 -9.70
C VAL A 94 3.36 -5.97 -10.03
N GLN A 95 2.74 -7.14 -9.96
CA GLN A 95 1.31 -7.31 -10.16
C GLN A 95 0.64 -7.62 -8.84
N ILE A 96 -0.43 -6.88 -8.53
CA ILE A 96 -1.18 -7.00 -7.29
C ILE A 96 -2.68 -7.04 -7.58
N ALA A 97 -3.46 -7.70 -6.73
CA ALA A 97 -4.90 -7.78 -6.89
C ALA A 97 -5.64 -7.27 -5.64
N GLY A 98 -6.70 -6.50 -5.85
CA GLY A 98 -7.52 -5.97 -4.76
C GLY A 98 -7.03 -4.64 -4.19
N ARG A 99 -7.21 -4.44 -2.89
CA ARG A 99 -6.75 -3.24 -2.19
C ARG A 99 -5.32 -3.42 -1.72
N PHE A 100 -4.57 -2.33 -1.69
CA PHE A 100 -3.18 -2.34 -1.25
C PHE A 100 -2.82 -1.04 -0.57
N ALA A 101 -1.74 -1.05 0.22
CA ALA A 101 -1.21 0.14 0.87
C ALA A 101 0.31 0.23 0.74
N PHE A 102 0.84 1.44 0.73
CA PHE A 102 2.27 1.68 0.72
C PHE A 102 2.81 1.82 2.15
N GLY A 103 3.99 1.26 2.35
CA GLY A 103 4.82 1.44 3.54
C GLY A 103 6.26 1.69 3.16
N ARG A 104 7.05 2.11 4.15
CA ARG A 104 8.49 2.28 4.03
C ARG A 104 9.21 1.10 4.65
N ASN A 105 10.24 0.64 3.96
CA ASN A 105 11.21 -0.31 4.47
C ASN A 105 12.19 0.40 5.40
N TYR A 106 12.37 -0.15 6.60
CA TYR A 106 13.31 0.34 7.60
C TYR A 106 14.11 -0.82 8.18
N PHE A 107 15.41 -0.80 7.94
CA PHE A 107 16.31 -1.79 8.53
C PHE A 107 16.65 -1.39 9.97
N CYS A 108 16.29 -2.25 10.91
CA CYS A 108 16.65 -2.12 12.31
C CYS A 108 17.68 -3.20 12.66
N GLU A 109 18.88 -2.80 13.09
CA GLU A 109 20.00 -3.71 13.36
C GLU A 109 19.63 -4.92 14.23
N ASN A 110 18.74 -4.74 15.20
CA ASN A 110 18.35 -5.78 16.15
C ASN A 110 17.12 -6.61 15.73
N HIS A 111 16.39 -6.16 14.70
CA HIS A 111 15.07 -6.70 14.36
C HIS A 111 14.87 -6.98 12.86
N GLY A 112 15.89 -6.73 12.04
CA GLY A 112 15.82 -6.89 10.59
C GLY A 112 14.95 -5.82 9.91
N LEU A 113 14.41 -6.17 8.75
CA LEU A 113 13.54 -5.31 7.96
C LEU A 113 12.19 -5.11 8.66
N LYS A 114 11.77 -3.85 8.80
CA LYS A 114 10.47 -3.45 9.31
C LYS A 114 9.74 -2.59 8.30
N THR A 115 8.42 -2.74 8.25
CA THR A 115 7.53 -1.83 7.52
C THR A 115 7.04 -0.73 8.46
N ILE A 116 7.32 0.53 8.12
CA ILE A 116 6.93 1.73 8.86
C ILE A 116 6.08 2.65 7.95
N PRO A 117 5.35 3.65 8.50
CA PRO A 117 4.58 4.55 7.66
C PRO A 117 5.48 5.44 6.79
N LEU A 118 4.93 5.87 5.66
CA LEU A 118 5.60 6.79 4.74
C LEU A 118 5.78 8.14 5.39
N THR A 119 6.93 8.76 5.19
CA THR A 119 7.23 10.14 5.55
C THR A 119 6.91 11.08 4.37
N PRO A 120 6.85 12.41 4.61
CA PRO A 120 6.70 13.39 3.53
C PRO A 120 7.71 13.25 2.38
N PHE A 121 8.93 12.74 2.66
CA PHE A 121 9.96 12.53 1.64
C PHE A 121 9.65 11.34 0.73
N ASP A 122 9.00 10.31 1.25
CA ASP A 122 8.72 9.07 0.51
C ASP A 122 7.67 9.32 -0.59
N TYR A 123 6.78 10.31 -0.43
CA TYR A 123 5.85 10.73 -1.48
C TYR A 123 6.54 11.29 -2.72
N VAL A 124 7.78 11.78 -2.60
CA VAL A 124 8.53 12.22 -3.78
C VAL A 124 8.85 11.01 -4.66
N ILE A 125 9.19 9.88 -4.05
CA ILE A 125 9.49 8.63 -4.77
C ILE A 125 8.21 8.09 -5.43
N LEU A 126 7.07 8.15 -4.73
CA LEU A 126 5.79 7.70 -5.27
C LEU A 126 5.25 8.54 -6.44
N LYS A 127 5.82 9.73 -6.73
CA LYS A 127 5.42 10.50 -7.93
C LYS A 127 5.82 9.82 -9.23
N ASP A 128 6.85 8.98 -9.18
CA ASP A 128 7.33 8.24 -10.33
C ASP A 128 6.69 6.84 -10.44
N LEU A 129 5.73 6.53 -9.55
CA LEU A 129 4.98 5.29 -9.60
C LEU A 129 3.92 5.36 -10.71
N ASP A 130 4.05 4.47 -11.69
CA ASP A 130 3.03 4.24 -12.69
C ASP A 130 2.10 3.11 -12.22
N VAL A 131 0.79 3.34 -12.31
CA VAL A 131 -0.25 2.37 -11.93
C VAL A 131 -1.18 2.13 -13.11
N GLU A 132 -1.35 0.85 -13.46
CA GLU A 132 -2.23 0.43 -14.55
C GLU A 132 -3.12 -0.72 -14.11
N ILE A 133 -4.42 -0.64 -14.44
CA ILE A 133 -5.33 -1.77 -14.27
C ILE A 133 -5.17 -2.66 -15.50
N ILE A 134 -4.72 -3.89 -15.29
CA ILE A 134 -4.44 -4.86 -16.36
C ILE A 134 -5.51 -5.96 -16.47
N GLY A 135 -6.40 -6.06 -15.49
CA GLY A 135 -7.48 -7.05 -15.53
C GLY A 135 -8.34 -7.08 -14.28
N GLN A 136 -9.13 -8.15 -14.19
CA GLN A 136 -10.01 -8.45 -13.06
C GLN A 136 -10.01 -9.95 -12.82
N VAL A 137 -9.95 -10.35 -11.55
CA VAL A 137 -10.09 -11.75 -11.11
C VAL A 137 -11.49 -12.25 -11.45
N ARG A 138 -11.55 -13.42 -12.08
CA ARG A 138 -12.80 -14.07 -12.54
C ARG A 138 -13.43 -14.97 -11.51
#